data_AF-A0A3N9UXR4-F1
#
_entry.id   AF-A0A3N9UXR4-F1
#
_cell.length_a   1.000
_cell.length_b   1.000
_cell.length_c   1.000
_cell.angle_alpha   90.00
_cell.angle_beta   90.00
_cell.angle_gamma   90.00
#
_symmetry.space_group_name_H-M   'P 1'
#
loop_
_entity.id
_entity.type
_entity.pdbx_description
1 polymer ?
#
loop_
_entity_poly.entity_id
_entity_poly.type
_entity_poly.pdbx_seq_one_letter_code
_entity_poly.pdbx_strand_id
1 'polypeptide(L)'
;MKSTHVKAAILVLCIALVLPSALGAGYVLHIFGNANMDGTIDAKDIDYLNEIISGKANKTDMADSNYDGKIDESDIAQVVRI
;
A
#
# COMPACT_ATOMS: atom_id res chain seq x y z
N MET A 1 -41.13 23.94 -14.53
CA MET A 1 -40.08 24.08 -13.50
C MET A 1 -39.89 22.84 -12.61
N LYS A 2 -40.93 22.19 -12.06
CA LYS A 2 -40.74 21.03 -11.16
C LYS A 2 -40.03 19.81 -11.79
N SER A 3 -40.28 19.50 -13.07
CA SER A 3 -39.72 18.32 -13.74
C SER A 3 -38.20 18.40 -13.98
N THR A 4 -37.67 19.59 -14.29
CA THR A 4 -36.24 19.79 -14.59
C THR A 4 -35.37 19.61 -13.34
N HIS A 5 -35.85 20.07 -12.18
CA HIS A 5 -35.16 19.87 -10.90
C HIS A 5 -35.17 18.41 -10.45
N VAL A 6 -36.25 17.67 -10.72
CA VAL A 6 -36.31 16.22 -10.42
C VAL A 6 -35.33 15.45 -11.30
N LYS A 7 -35.22 15.76 -12.60
CA LYS A 7 -34.24 15.14 -13.49
C LYS A 7 -32.80 15.46 -13.09
N ALA A 8 -32.53 16.72 -12.72
CA ALA A 8 -31.21 17.11 -12.21
C ALA A 8 -30.88 16.40 -10.90
N ALA A 9 -31.84 16.26 -9.99
CA ALA A 9 -31.65 15.52 -8.73
C ALA A 9 -31.39 14.02 -8.97
N ILE A 10 -32.09 13.39 -9.92
CA ILE A 10 -31.85 12.00 -10.30
C ILE A 10 -30.45 11.84 -10.92
N LEU A 11 -30.03 12.75 -11.80
CA LEU A 11 -28.69 12.70 -12.40
C LEU A 11 -27.58 12.87 -11.35
N VAL A 12 -27.74 13.81 -10.42
CA VAL A 12 -26.78 14.02 -9.31
C VAL A 12 -26.73 12.79 -8.41
N LEU A 13 -27.88 12.18 -8.11
CA LEU A 13 -27.95 10.93 -7.33
C LEU A 13 -27.27 9.77 -8.07
N CYS A 14 -27.50 9.62 -9.37
CA CYS A 14 -26.84 8.60 -10.19
C CYS A 14 -25.32 8.77 -10.16
N ILE A 15 -24.80 9.99 -10.32
CA ILE A 15 -23.36 10.28 -10.27
C ILE A 15 -22.80 9.96 -8.87
N ALA A 16 -23.49 10.37 -7.81
CA ALA A 16 -23.07 10.12 -6.43
C ALA A 16 -22.97 8.62 -6.09
N LEU A 17 -23.80 7.78 -6.71
CA LEU A 17 -23.80 6.33 -6.50
C LEU A 17 -22.62 5.61 -7.20
N VAL A 18 -21.97 6.21 -8.19
CA VAL A 18 -20.84 5.58 -8.93
C VAL A 18 -19.46 6.01 -8.43
N LEU A 19 -19.37 7.06 -7.62
CA LEU A 19 -18.10 7.54 -7.06
C LEU A 19 -17.39 6.53 -6.11
N PRO A 20 -18.09 5.74 -5.27
CA PRO A 20 -17.41 4.89 -4.28
C PRO A 20 -16.59 3.75 -4.86
N SER A 21 -16.90 3.26 -6.07
CA SER A 21 -16.17 2.15 -6.71
C SER A 21 -14.92 2.59 -7.48
N ALA A 22 -14.78 3.90 -7.75
CA ALA A 22 -13.61 4.47 -8.42
C ALA A 22 -12.50 4.91 -7.44
N LEU A 23 -12.86 5.10 -6.16
CA LEU A 23 -11.90 5.25 -5.08
C LEU A 23 -11.50 3.84 -4.65
N GLY A 24 -10.60 3.20 -5.40
CA GLY A 24 -10.07 1.89 -5.04
C GLY A 24 -9.70 1.92 -3.56
N ALA A 25 -10.49 1.24 -2.73
CA ALA A 25 -10.16 1.08 -1.32
C ALA A 25 -8.78 0.44 -1.34
N GLY A 26 -7.76 1.19 -0.92
CA GLY A 26 -6.38 0.79 -1.02
C GLY A 26 -6.19 -0.52 -0.28
N TYR A 27 -6.32 -1.63 -1.00
CA TYR A 27 -5.79 -2.90 -0.56
C TYR A 27 -4.28 -2.64 -0.56
N VAL A 28 -3.76 -2.19 0.58
CA VAL A 28 -2.34 -2.28 0.86
C VAL A 28 -2.10 -3.77 0.84
N LEU A 29 -1.66 -4.26 -0.32
CA LEU A 29 -1.31 -5.64 -0.47
C LEU A 29 -0.22 -5.86 0.60
N HIS A 30 -0.43 -6.83 1.49
CA HIS A 30 0.60 -7.24 2.44
C HIS A 30 1.68 -7.95 1.61
N ILE A 31 2.56 -7.17 0.98
CA ILE A 31 3.64 -7.66 0.14
C ILE A 31 4.89 -7.73 1.01
N PHE A 32 5.32 -8.96 1.31
CA PHE A 32 6.66 -9.19 1.84
C PHE A 32 7.70 -8.55 0.93
N GLY A 33 8.55 -7.69 1.50
CA GLY A 33 9.50 -6.88 0.73
C GLY A 33 9.22 -5.37 0.74
N ASN A 34 8.00 -4.93 1.04
CA ASN A 34 7.64 -3.52 1.20
C ASN A 34 8.01 -3.05 2.63
N ALA A 35 9.28 -3.13 2.98
CA ALA A 35 9.80 -2.87 4.31
C ALA A 35 9.50 -1.44 4.79
N ASN A 36 9.52 -0.45 3.90
CA ASN A 36 9.25 0.96 4.23
C ASN A 36 7.75 1.32 4.26
N MET A 37 6.88 0.37 3.89
CA MET A 37 5.42 0.50 3.83
C MET A 37 4.89 1.58 2.87
N ASP A 38 5.66 1.98 1.86
CA ASP A 38 5.25 2.98 0.87
C ASP A 38 4.36 2.40 -0.26
N GLY A 39 4.26 1.07 -0.32
CA GLY A 39 3.39 0.35 -1.25
C GLY A 39 4.07 -0.01 -2.57
N THR A 40 5.36 0.31 -2.72
CA THR A 40 6.20 -0.03 -3.86
C THR A 40 7.40 -0.82 -3.36
N ILE A 41 7.75 -1.91 -4.03
CA ILE A 41 9.01 -2.61 -3.74
C ILE A 41 10.11 -1.96 -4.57
N ASP A 42 11.00 -1.21 -3.92
CA ASP A 42 12.12 -0.52 -4.57
C ASP A 42 13.36 -0.42 -3.65
N ALA A 43 14.37 0.36 -4.07
CA ALA A 43 15.60 0.52 -3.31
C ALA A 43 15.40 1.16 -1.93
N LYS A 44 14.29 1.87 -1.70
CA LYS A 44 13.97 2.45 -0.39
C LYS A 44 13.64 1.38 0.65
N ASP A 45 13.15 0.21 0.23
CA ASP A 45 12.97 -0.93 1.13
C ASP A 45 14.31 -1.48 1.59
N ILE A 46 15.29 -1.54 0.69
CA ILE A 46 16.65 -1.95 1.03
C ILE A 46 17.28 -0.95 2.02
N ASP A 47 17.12 0.35 1.79
CA ASP A 47 17.62 1.37 2.71
C ASP A 47 16.97 1.24 4.10
N TYR A 48 15.65 1.03 4.14
CA TYR A 48 14.92 0.86 5.40
C TYR A 48 15.29 -0.45 6.13
N LEU A 49 15.51 -1.55 5.41
CA LEU A 49 16.03 -2.80 5.98
C LEU A 49 17.41 -2.58 6.62
N ASN A 50 18.32 -1.85 5.96
CA ASN A 50 19.62 -1.49 6.54
C ASN A 50 19.46 -0.64 7.81
N GLU A 51 18.48 0.26 7.87
CA GLU A 51 18.18 1.02 9.08
C GLU A 51 17.64 0.14 10.22
N ILE A 52 16.77 -0.84 9.92
CA ILE A 52 16.30 -1.81 10.92
C ILE A 52 17.47 -2.66 11.45
N ILE A 53 18.30 -3.22 10.56
CA ILE A 53 19.44 -4.08 10.91
C ILE A 53 20.45 -3.30 11.75
N SER A 54 20.67 -2.02 11.44
CA SER A 54 21.55 -1.13 12.23
C SER A 54 20.90 -0.54 13.48
N GLY A 55 19.64 -0.87 13.77
CA GLY A 55 18.91 -0.42 14.95
C GLY A 55 18.48 1.05 14.94
N LYS A 56 18.45 1.68 13.76
CA LYS A 56 18.05 3.09 13.55
C LYS A 56 16.56 3.24 13.26
N ALA A 57 15.92 2.19 12.72
CA ALA A 57 14.50 2.17 12.42
C ALA A 57 13.77 1.05 13.17
N ASN A 58 12.45 1.21 13.32
CA ASN A 58 11.60 0.18 13.91
C ASN A 58 11.24 -0.88 12.87
N LYS A 59 11.13 -2.12 13.33
CA LYS A 59 10.65 -3.26 12.54
C LYS A 59 9.23 -3.00 12.05
N THR A 60 8.94 -3.39 10.82
CA THR A 60 7.60 -3.39 10.23
C THR A 60 7.18 -4.83 9.93
N ASP A 61 5.88 -5.07 9.84
CA ASP A 61 5.34 -6.42 9.57
C ASP A 61 5.77 -6.97 8.21
N MET A 62 6.20 -6.11 7.28
CA MET A 62 6.58 -6.47 5.91
C MET A 62 8.10 -6.54 5.70
N ALA A 63 8.91 -6.25 6.72
CA ALA A 63 10.37 -6.24 6.64
C ALA A 63 10.98 -7.66 6.62
N ASP A 64 10.34 -8.64 7.27
CA ASP A 64 10.70 -10.07 7.17
C ASP A 64 10.23 -10.61 5.81
N SER A 65 11.01 -10.27 4.79
CA SER A 65 10.69 -10.45 3.38
C SER A 65 10.82 -11.91 2.96
N ASN A 66 11.72 -12.67 3.61
CA ASN A 66 11.91 -14.10 3.36
C ASN A 66 11.04 -15.01 4.26
N TYR A 67 10.35 -14.43 5.25
CA TYR A 67 9.46 -15.07 6.20
C TYR A 67 10.13 -16.14 7.06
N ASP A 68 11.38 -15.90 7.49
CA ASP A 68 12.14 -16.80 8.36
C ASP A 68 12.06 -16.43 9.86
N GLY A 69 11.37 -15.34 10.18
CA GLY A 69 11.17 -14.83 11.53
C GLY A 69 12.28 -13.90 12.01
N LYS A 70 13.24 -13.53 11.15
CA LYS A 70 14.31 -12.57 11.42
C LYS A 70 14.22 -11.41 10.44
N ILE A 71 14.93 -10.35 10.77
CA ILE A 71 15.17 -9.25 9.83
C ILE A 71 16.67 -9.12 9.72
N ASP A 72 17.23 -9.64 8.63
CA ASP A 72 18.66 -9.70 8.35
C ASP A 72 18.98 -9.53 6.86
N GLU A 73 20.24 -9.72 6.47
CA GLU A 73 20.69 -9.52 5.09
C GLU A 73 19.97 -10.43 4.09
N SER A 74 19.36 -11.52 4.54
CA SER A 74 18.57 -12.43 3.72
C SER A 74 17.30 -11.76 3.18
N ASP A 75 16.73 -10.82 3.92
CA ASP A 75 15.57 -10.04 3.49
C ASP A 75 15.93 -9.06 2.37
N ILE A 76 17.12 -8.43 2.48
CA ILE A 76 17.66 -7.58 1.41
C ILE A 76 17.85 -8.41 0.14
N ALA A 77 18.45 -9.60 0.27
CA ALA A 77 18.63 -10.51 -0.86
C ALA A 77 17.28 -10.98 -1.44
N GLN A 78 16.23 -11.06 -0.62
CA GLN A 78 14.89 -11.38 -1.08
C GLN A 78 14.29 -10.22 -1.88
N VAL A 79 14.33 -8.99 -1.37
CA VAL A 79 13.83 -7.78 -2.07
C VAL A 79 14.48 -7.59 -3.44
N VAL A 80 15.79 -7.83 -3.56
CA VAL A 80 16.52 -7.72 -4.84
C VAL A 80 16.05 -8.73 -5.90
N ARG A 81 15.41 -9.84 -5.51
CA ARG A 81 14.98 -10.92 -6.42
C ARG A 81 13.54 -10.78 -6.93
N ILE A 82 12.74 -9.89 -6.36
CA ILE A 82 11.31 -9.70 -6.69
C ILE A 82 11.16 -8.58 -7.72
#